data_AF-A0A0D6L4T7-F1
#
_entry.id   AF-A0A0D6L4T7-F1
#
_cell.length_a   1.000
_cell.length_b   1.000
_cell.length_c   1.000
_cell.angle_alpha   90.00
_cell.angle_beta   90.00
_cell.angle_gamma   90.00
#
_symmetry.space_group_name_H-M   'P 1'
#
loop_
_entity.id
_entity.type
_entity.pdbx_description
1 polymer ?
#
loop_
_entity_poly.entity_id
_entity_poly.type
_entity_poly.pdbx_seq_one_letter_code
_entity_poly.pdbx_strand_id
1 'polypeptide(L)'
;MSWREEFSELLQFLDESTATYPIRLFSSTPEKDSTPVRRVAFALENIVEQLKKPLVPSTQALAQALVYKFNGPHRRQGYWMNYKNLSRALRKYNEDDLLKRVSDVHKKATASGAGFYMPSNDVIRYIGGAYLKRLFRLQQIRDLCVRTAHVIMGQLELGHWEKFSLFIVAMCADISNGISKQASAMESAYAGLSSFLTSLDKRSGSSN
;
A
#
# COMPACT_ATOMS: atom_id res chain seq x y z
N MET A 1 -16.71 5.40 -15.98
CA MET A 1 -16.88 4.36 -14.95
C MET A 1 -15.71 4.50 -14.00
N SER A 2 -15.96 4.72 -12.71
CA SER A 2 -14.88 4.86 -11.71
C SER A 2 -14.30 3.48 -11.43
N TRP A 3 -12.97 3.34 -11.32
CA TRP A 3 -12.36 2.04 -10.96
C TRP A 3 -12.93 1.46 -9.65
N ARG A 4 -13.49 2.30 -8.78
CA ARG A 4 -14.18 1.85 -7.56
C ARG A 4 -15.45 1.05 -7.84
N GLU A 5 -16.15 1.37 -8.92
CA GLU A 5 -17.37 0.65 -9.33
C GLU A 5 -16.98 -0.69 -9.96
N GLU A 6 -15.97 -0.66 -10.85
CA GLU A 6 -15.42 -1.84 -11.53
C GLU A 6 -14.86 -2.88 -10.54
N PHE A 7 -14.13 -2.43 -9.53
CA PHE A 7 -13.51 -3.32 -8.52
C PHE A 7 -14.30 -3.41 -7.21
N SER A 8 -15.58 -3.04 -7.19
CA SER A 8 -16.41 -2.98 -5.98
C SER A 8 -16.48 -4.32 -5.22
N GLU A 9 -16.77 -5.41 -5.92
CA GLU A 9 -16.81 -6.77 -5.35
C GLU A 9 -15.45 -7.20 -4.80
N LEU A 10 -14.37 -6.91 -5.53
CA LEU A 10 -13.01 -7.21 -5.10
C LEU A 10 -12.64 -6.40 -3.85
N LEU A 11 -12.98 -5.12 -3.80
CA LEU A 11 -12.74 -4.26 -2.64
C LEU A 11 -13.49 -4.77 -1.42
N GLN A 12 -14.74 -5.23 -1.58
CA GLN A 12 -15.51 -5.84 -0.50
C GLN A 12 -14.83 -7.12 0.02
N PHE A 13 -14.43 -8.02 -0.88
CA PHE A 13 -13.67 -9.22 -0.50
C PHE A 13 -12.37 -8.89 0.25
N LEU A 14 -11.66 -7.86 -0.22
CA LEU A 14 -10.46 -7.37 0.45
C LEU A 14 -10.81 -6.79 1.84
N ASP A 15 -11.91 -6.07 1.99
CA ASP A 15 -12.45 -5.57 3.27
C ASP A 15 -12.71 -6.68 4.27
N GLU A 16 -13.38 -7.74 3.85
CA GLU A 16 -13.65 -8.91 4.68
C GLU A 16 -12.37 -9.67 5.06
N SER A 17 -11.47 -9.93 4.10
CA SER A 17 -10.25 -10.70 4.33
C SER A 17 -9.20 -10.00 5.21
N THR A 18 -9.23 -8.66 5.31
CA THR A 18 -8.31 -7.92 6.18
C THR A 18 -8.98 -7.35 7.42
N ALA A 19 -10.25 -7.66 7.67
CA ALA A 19 -11.01 -7.07 8.77
C ALA A 19 -10.39 -7.37 10.14
N THR A 20 -9.87 -8.59 10.32
CA THR A 20 -9.27 -9.04 11.58
C THR A 20 -7.93 -9.73 11.30
N TYR A 21 -6.92 -9.40 12.11
CA TYR A 21 -5.63 -10.09 12.03
C TYR A 21 -5.76 -11.48 12.64
N PRO A 22 -5.29 -12.55 11.97
CA PRO A 22 -5.43 -13.92 12.48
C PRO A 22 -4.74 -14.13 13.83
N ILE A 23 -5.42 -14.82 14.75
CA ILE A 23 -4.87 -15.18 16.07
C ILE A 23 -3.86 -16.34 15.92
N ARG A 24 -4.20 -17.35 15.11
CA ARG A 24 -3.33 -18.49 14.82
C ARG A 24 -2.50 -18.22 13.57
N LEU A 25 -1.22 -17.90 13.78
CA LEU A 25 -0.33 -17.47 12.71
C LEU A 25 0.22 -18.62 11.85
N PHE A 26 0.40 -19.80 12.44
CA PHE A 26 1.02 -20.96 11.80
C PHE A 26 0.10 -22.18 11.84
N SER A 27 0.31 -23.11 10.91
CA SER A 27 -0.34 -24.41 10.90
C SER A 27 -0.03 -25.20 12.17
N SER A 28 -0.94 -26.07 12.58
CA SER A 28 -0.75 -26.94 13.74
C SER A 28 0.10 -28.17 13.42
N THR A 29 0.19 -28.53 12.14
CA THR A 29 1.01 -29.64 11.64
C THR A 29 2.23 -29.09 10.91
N PRO A 30 3.43 -29.62 11.19
CA PRO A 30 4.62 -29.26 10.44
C PRO A 30 4.60 -29.92 9.05
N GLU A 31 5.19 -29.25 8.08
CA GLU A 31 5.46 -29.81 6.77
C GLU A 31 6.54 -30.89 6.85
N LYS A 32 6.48 -31.85 5.92
CA LYS A 32 7.49 -32.91 5.79
C LYS A 32 8.77 -32.43 5.12
N ASP A 33 8.67 -31.41 4.28
CA ASP A 33 9.78 -30.80 3.56
C ASP A 33 9.95 -29.33 3.97
N SER A 34 11.21 -28.88 4.03
CA SER A 34 11.58 -27.50 4.32
C SER A 34 11.40 -26.56 3.13
N THR A 35 11.32 -27.09 1.90
CA THR A 35 11.28 -26.29 0.67
C THR A 35 10.09 -25.31 0.63
N PRO A 36 8.84 -25.71 0.92
CA PRO A 36 7.70 -24.80 0.91
C PRO A 36 7.85 -23.66 1.93
N VAL A 37 8.31 -23.99 3.14
CA VAL A 37 8.53 -23.04 4.23
C VAL A 37 9.58 -22.00 3.86
N ARG A 38 10.69 -22.43 3.24
CA ARG A 38 11.75 -21.52 2.77
C ARG A 38 11.27 -20.60 1.65
N ARG A 39 10.48 -21.11 0.71
CA ARG A 39 9.93 -20.28 -0.38
C ARG A 39 8.95 -19.22 0.14
N VAL A 40 8.11 -19.56 1.12
CA VAL A 40 7.21 -18.58 1.77
C VAL A 40 8.01 -17.55 2.56
N ALA A 41 9.02 -17.98 3.33
CA ALA A 41 9.89 -17.05 4.07
C ALA A 41 10.57 -16.06 3.12
N PHE A 42 11.11 -16.54 2.00
CA PHE A 42 11.69 -15.68 0.97
C PHE A 42 10.68 -14.72 0.33
N ALA A 43 9.46 -15.18 0.05
CA ALA A 43 8.40 -14.29 -0.45
C ALA A 43 8.02 -13.20 0.56
N LEU A 44 7.94 -13.54 1.85
CA LEU A 44 7.69 -12.58 2.92
C LEU A 44 8.86 -11.58 3.07
N GLU A 45 10.11 -12.04 2.92
CA GLU A 45 11.29 -11.18 2.94
C GLU A 45 11.25 -10.13 1.82
N ASN A 46 10.96 -10.55 0.58
CA ASN A 46 10.82 -9.63 -0.56
C ASN A 46 9.74 -8.56 -0.31
N ILE A 47 8.61 -8.96 0.26
CA ILE A 47 7.54 -8.02 0.65
C ILE A 47 8.05 -7.06 1.73
N VAL A 48 8.76 -7.56 2.75
CA VAL A 48 9.31 -6.71 3.83
C VAL A 48 10.31 -5.70 3.28
N GLU A 49 11.24 -6.12 2.43
CA GLU A 49 12.21 -5.22 1.79
C GLU A 49 11.54 -4.11 0.97
N GLN A 50 10.50 -4.48 0.25
CA GLN A 50 9.71 -3.55 -0.55
C GLN A 50 8.92 -2.56 0.34
N LEU A 51 8.30 -3.03 1.42
CA LEU A 51 7.49 -2.22 2.33
C LEU A 51 8.31 -1.29 3.23
N LYS A 52 9.58 -1.59 3.49
CA LYS A 52 10.49 -0.73 4.27
C LYS A 52 10.70 0.65 3.66
N LYS A 53 10.47 0.79 2.36
CA LYS A 53 10.67 2.05 1.62
C LYS A 53 9.39 2.88 1.66
N PRO A 54 9.31 3.96 2.47
CA PRO A 54 8.17 4.85 2.44
C PRO A 54 8.07 5.55 1.09
N LEU A 55 6.85 5.88 0.68
CA LEU A 55 6.55 6.63 -0.53
C LEU A 55 6.99 8.09 -0.36
N VAL A 56 8.01 8.51 -1.10
CA VAL A 56 8.54 9.89 -1.16
C VAL A 56 8.61 10.62 0.19
N PRO A 57 9.41 10.14 1.18
CA PRO A 57 9.39 10.64 2.55
C PRO A 57 9.73 12.14 2.67
N SER A 58 10.69 12.64 1.88
CA SER A 58 11.04 14.07 1.87
C SER A 58 9.87 14.93 1.40
N THR A 59 9.18 14.49 0.34
CA THR A 59 8.00 15.19 -0.20
C THR A 59 6.83 15.14 0.77
N GLN A 60 6.64 14.04 1.50
CA GLN A 60 5.68 14.00 2.60
C GLN A 60 6.01 15.02 3.70
N ALA A 61 7.28 15.10 4.14
CA ALA A 61 7.69 16.04 5.18
C ALA A 61 7.46 17.49 4.75
N LEU A 62 7.85 17.83 3.51
CA LEU A 62 7.54 19.13 2.90
C LEU A 62 6.03 19.39 2.84
N ALA A 63 5.25 18.36 2.49
CA ALA A 63 3.80 18.48 2.42
C ALA A 63 3.20 18.91 3.75
N GLN A 64 3.63 18.24 4.83
CA GLN A 64 3.19 18.51 6.19
C GLN A 64 3.65 19.89 6.68
N ALA A 65 4.90 20.28 6.39
CA ALA A 65 5.42 21.60 6.73
C ALA A 65 4.61 22.73 6.06
N LEU A 66 4.22 22.55 4.79
CA LEU A 66 3.34 23.49 4.11
C LEU A 66 1.95 23.53 4.74
N VAL A 67 1.36 22.38 5.11
CA VAL A 67 0.07 22.39 5.82
C VAL A 67 0.21 23.19 7.12
N TYR A 68 1.24 22.95 7.91
CA TYR A 68 1.48 23.69 9.15
C TYR A 68 1.60 25.20 8.92
N LYS A 69 2.43 25.63 7.96
CA LYS A 69 2.73 27.05 7.71
C LYS A 69 1.60 27.82 7.02
N PHE A 70 0.89 27.19 6.08
CA PHE A 70 -0.03 27.85 5.16
C PHE A 70 -1.51 27.52 5.41
N ASN A 71 -1.84 26.75 6.45
CA ASN A 71 -3.24 26.40 6.68
C ASN A 71 -4.13 27.61 7.00
N GLY A 72 -3.66 28.59 7.76
CA GLY A 72 -4.44 29.79 8.10
C GLY A 72 -4.89 30.57 6.86
N PRO A 73 -3.95 31.08 6.04
CA PRO A 73 -4.27 31.89 4.86
C PRO A 73 -5.16 31.16 3.82
N HIS A 74 -4.98 29.85 3.66
CA HIS A 74 -5.63 29.09 2.58
C HIS A 74 -6.81 28.23 3.04
N ARG A 75 -7.22 28.27 4.32
CA ARG A 75 -8.22 27.34 4.89
C ARG A 75 -9.54 27.24 4.14
N ARG A 76 -9.99 28.33 3.51
CA ARG A 76 -11.29 28.43 2.80
C ARG A 76 -11.17 28.17 1.30
N GLN A 77 -9.96 27.99 0.77
CA GLN A 77 -9.74 27.82 -0.66
C GLN A 77 -9.94 26.35 -1.04
N GLY A 78 -10.70 26.09 -2.11
CA GLY A 78 -11.04 24.72 -2.54
C GLY A 78 -9.81 23.88 -2.88
N TYR A 79 -8.81 24.48 -3.54
CA TYR A 79 -7.56 23.78 -3.87
C TYR A 79 -6.81 23.32 -2.62
N TRP A 80 -6.90 24.07 -1.51
CA TRP A 80 -6.23 23.75 -0.26
C TRP A 80 -6.86 22.53 0.42
N MET A 81 -8.17 22.32 0.25
CA MET A 81 -8.83 21.10 0.69
C MET A 81 -8.26 19.88 -0.05
N ASN A 82 -8.12 19.96 -1.38
CA ASN A 82 -7.55 18.89 -2.19
C ASN A 82 -6.10 18.58 -1.77
N TYR A 83 -5.29 19.61 -1.60
CA TYR A 83 -3.91 19.48 -1.13
C TYR A 83 -3.82 18.81 0.25
N LYS A 84 -4.65 19.21 1.23
CA LYS A 84 -4.69 18.56 2.55
C LYS A 84 -5.13 17.10 2.47
N ASN A 85 -6.09 16.78 1.61
CA ASN A 85 -6.54 15.40 1.41
C ASN A 85 -5.43 14.54 0.82
N LEU A 86 -4.69 15.05 -0.16
CA LEU A 86 -3.50 14.39 -0.70
C LEU A 86 -2.43 14.16 0.38
N SER A 87 -2.07 15.20 1.14
CA SER A 87 -1.09 15.13 2.22
C SER A 87 -1.46 14.09 3.29
N ARG A 88 -2.74 14.06 3.70
CA ARG A 88 -3.25 13.05 4.65
C ARG A 88 -3.22 11.64 4.07
N ALA A 89 -3.60 11.47 2.81
CA ALA A 89 -3.59 10.16 2.15
C ALA A 89 -2.16 9.60 2.03
N LEU A 90 -1.20 10.45 1.64
CA LEU A 90 0.22 10.11 1.59
C LEU A 90 0.75 9.69 2.96
N ARG A 91 0.45 10.48 4.01
CA ARG A 91 0.84 10.14 5.39
C ARG A 91 0.28 8.80 5.83
N LYS A 92 -1.03 8.59 5.66
CA LYS A 92 -1.71 7.34 6.05
C LYS A 92 -1.14 6.13 5.32
N TYR A 93 -0.71 6.29 4.07
CA TYR A 93 -0.07 5.22 3.31
C TYR A 93 1.29 4.82 3.90
N ASN A 94 2.09 5.79 4.34
CA ASN A 94 3.41 5.56 4.92
C ASN A 94 3.37 5.09 6.39
N GLU A 95 2.31 5.42 7.14
CA GLU A 95 2.09 5.00 8.53
C GLU A 95 1.38 3.65 8.67
N ASP A 96 1.19 2.91 7.57
CA ASP A 96 0.44 1.64 7.56
C ASP A 96 1.16 0.49 8.30
N ASP A 97 0.42 -0.25 9.12
CA ASP A 97 0.96 -1.30 9.99
C ASP A 97 1.40 -2.59 9.26
N LEU A 98 1.16 -2.70 7.95
CA LEU A 98 1.40 -3.94 7.20
C LEU A 98 2.86 -4.40 7.32
N LEU A 99 3.81 -3.47 7.23
CA LEU A 99 5.24 -3.79 7.38
C LEU A 99 5.52 -4.49 8.71
N LYS A 100 4.95 -3.97 9.81
CA LYS A 100 5.13 -4.55 11.15
C LYS A 100 4.55 -5.96 11.22
N ARG A 101 3.35 -6.17 10.67
CA ARG A 101 2.66 -7.47 10.68
C ARG A 101 3.39 -8.52 9.85
N VAL A 102 3.79 -8.19 8.61
CA VAL A 102 4.54 -9.11 7.75
C VAL A 102 5.93 -9.41 8.35
N SER A 103 6.59 -8.40 8.93
CA SER A 103 7.89 -8.59 9.58
C SER A 103 7.79 -9.52 10.80
N ASP A 104 6.71 -9.46 11.58
CA ASP A 104 6.48 -10.36 12.72
C ASP A 104 6.30 -11.82 12.25
N VAL A 105 5.49 -12.04 11.21
CA VAL A 105 5.30 -13.37 10.62
C VAL A 105 6.61 -13.91 10.05
N HIS A 106 7.35 -13.09 9.30
CA HIS A 106 8.65 -13.47 8.75
C HIS A 106 9.63 -13.87 9.86
N LYS A 107 9.80 -13.02 10.88
CA LYS A 107 10.71 -13.30 12.01
C LYS A 107 10.37 -14.60 12.73
N LYS A 108 9.09 -14.88 12.95
CA LYS A 108 8.63 -16.11 13.58
C LYS A 108 8.84 -17.33 12.68
N ALA A 109 8.64 -17.20 11.37
CA ALA A 109 8.88 -18.26 10.40
C ALA A 109 10.37 -18.63 10.28
N THR A 110 11.28 -17.67 10.49
CA THR A 110 12.72 -17.87 10.39
C THR A 110 13.42 -18.07 11.73
N ALA A 111 12.69 -18.12 12.84
CA ALA A 111 13.28 -18.24 14.17
C ALA A 111 13.93 -19.61 14.39
N SER A 112 15.03 -19.65 15.16
CA SER A 112 15.64 -20.89 15.61
C SER A 112 14.64 -21.69 16.47
N GLY A 113 14.17 -22.83 15.97
CA GLY A 113 13.12 -23.63 16.61
C GLY A 113 11.72 -23.47 16.02
N ALA A 114 11.55 -22.67 14.95
CA ALA A 114 10.28 -22.50 14.25
C ALA A 114 9.79 -23.78 13.54
N GLY A 115 10.60 -24.84 13.46
CA GLY A 115 10.25 -26.08 12.77
C GLY A 115 9.93 -25.88 11.29
N PHE A 116 9.19 -26.81 10.70
CA PHE A 116 8.67 -26.70 9.33
C PHE A 116 7.20 -26.27 9.32
N TYR A 117 6.80 -25.35 10.21
CA TYR A 117 5.42 -24.89 10.26
C TYR A 117 5.16 -23.78 9.23
N MET A 118 4.13 -23.96 8.41
CA MET A 118 3.72 -22.97 7.41
C MET A 118 2.83 -21.90 8.04
N PRO A 119 2.87 -20.65 7.55
CA PRO A 119 1.85 -19.67 7.89
C PRO A 119 0.45 -20.21 7.56
N SER A 120 -0.53 -19.94 8.42
CA SER A 120 -1.90 -20.39 8.20
C SER A 120 -2.49 -19.75 6.95
N ASN A 121 -3.46 -20.44 6.33
CA ASN A 121 -4.15 -19.93 5.14
C ASN A 121 -4.78 -18.55 5.37
N ASP A 122 -5.27 -18.31 6.60
CA ASP A 122 -5.85 -17.02 6.99
C ASP A 122 -4.80 -15.91 7.04
N VAL A 123 -3.56 -16.21 7.48
CA VAL A 123 -2.45 -15.24 7.44
C VAL A 123 -2.06 -14.92 6.02
N ILE A 124 -1.94 -15.93 5.16
CA ILE A 124 -1.57 -15.70 3.75
C ILE A 124 -2.64 -14.87 3.04
N ARG A 125 -3.93 -15.17 3.27
CA ARG A 125 -5.06 -14.37 2.76
C ARG A 125 -5.06 -12.94 3.31
N TYR A 126 -4.83 -12.76 4.61
CA TYR A 126 -4.76 -11.45 5.24
C TYR A 126 -3.61 -10.62 4.63
N ILE A 127 -2.40 -11.19 4.50
CA ILE A 127 -1.23 -10.49 3.96
C ILE A 127 -1.47 -10.14 2.49
N GLY A 128 -1.92 -11.10 1.67
CA GLY A 128 -2.22 -10.87 0.27
C GLY A 128 -3.30 -9.79 0.08
N GLY A 129 -4.38 -9.85 0.84
CA GLY A 129 -5.46 -8.88 0.79
C GLY A 129 -5.01 -7.47 1.22
N ALA A 130 -4.25 -7.38 2.31
CA ALA A 130 -3.73 -6.10 2.79
C ALA A 130 -2.71 -5.50 1.79
N TYR A 131 -1.92 -6.35 1.14
CA TYR A 131 -0.98 -5.93 0.09
C TYR A 131 -1.70 -5.38 -1.14
N LEU A 132 -2.75 -6.06 -1.62
CA LEU A 132 -3.58 -5.57 -2.72
C LEU A 132 -4.32 -4.28 -2.39
N LYS A 133 -4.86 -4.14 -1.17
CA LYS A 133 -5.42 -2.86 -0.72
C LYS A 133 -4.43 -1.71 -0.75
N ARG A 134 -3.18 -1.98 -0.40
CA ARG A 134 -2.12 -0.99 -0.46
C ARG A 134 -1.91 -0.48 -1.88
N LEU A 135 -2.01 -1.36 -2.89
CA LEU A 135 -1.99 -0.97 -4.31
C LEU A 135 -3.19 -0.06 -4.68
N PHE A 136 -4.41 -0.41 -4.24
CA PHE A 136 -5.58 0.46 -4.44
C PHE A 136 -5.42 1.83 -3.77
N ARG A 137 -4.80 1.90 -2.60
CA ARG A 137 -4.48 3.18 -1.94
C ARG A 137 -3.49 4.00 -2.76
N LEU A 138 -2.50 3.38 -3.42
CA LEU A 138 -1.61 4.09 -4.35
C LEU A 138 -2.39 4.73 -5.50
N GLN A 139 -3.33 4.00 -6.11
CA GLN A 139 -4.19 4.56 -7.16
C GLN A 139 -5.06 5.72 -6.64
N GLN A 140 -5.62 5.61 -5.43
CA GLN A 140 -6.36 6.72 -4.79
C GLN A 140 -5.48 7.98 -4.61
N ILE A 141 -4.22 7.80 -4.20
CA ILE A 141 -3.28 8.93 -4.05
C ILE A 141 -2.97 9.53 -5.42
N ARG A 142 -2.77 8.71 -6.46
CA ARG A 142 -2.58 9.19 -7.84
C ARG A 142 -3.76 10.03 -8.32
N ASP A 143 -4.99 9.58 -8.11
CA ASP A 143 -6.19 10.34 -8.47
C ASP A 143 -6.30 11.67 -7.69
N LEU A 144 -5.85 11.69 -6.43
CA LEU A 144 -5.74 12.91 -5.63
C LEU A 144 -4.64 13.85 -6.15
N CYS A 145 -3.50 13.33 -6.60
CA CYS A 145 -2.44 14.11 -7.24
C CYS A 145 -2.97 14.78 -8.51
N VAL A 146 -3.62 14.03 -9.41
CA VAL A 146 -4.17 14.58 -10.66
C VAL A 146 -5.19 15.69 -10.37
N ARG A 147 -6.12 15.45 -9.45
CA ARG A 147 -7.10 16.48 -9.05
C ARG A 147 -6.45 17.71 -8.42
N THR A 148 -5.46 17.51 -7.54
CA THR A 148 -4.76 18.62 -6.88
C THR A 148 -3.97 19.43 -7.91
N ALA A 149 -3.25 18.76 -8.81
CA ALA A 149 -2.50 19.39 -9.89
C ALA A 149 -3.42 20.19 -10.83
N HIS A 150 -4.56 19.62 -11.23
CA HIS A 150 -5.51 20.31 -12.10
C HIS A 150 -6.05 21.62 -11.46
N VAL A 151 -6.47 21.55 -10.20
CA VAL A 151 -7.04 22.74 -9.53
C VAL A 151 -5.96 23.81 -9.25
N ILE A 152 -4.73 23.41 -8.92
CA ILE A 152 -3.65 24.38 -8.67
C ILE A 152 -3.12 24.99 -9.98
N MET A 153 -3.16 24.26 -11.10
CA MET A 153 -2.83 24.82 -12.42
C MET A 153 -3.77 25.97 -12.78
N GLY A 154 -5.06 25.87 -12.45
CA GLY A 154 -5.99 26.99 -12.60
C GLY A 154 -5.62 28.22 -11.74
N GLN A 155 -4.97 28.06 -10.59
CA GLN A 155 -4.43 29.20 -9.83
C GLN A 155 -3.20 29.80 -10.49
N LEU A 156 -2.36 28.97 -11.10
CA LEU A 156 -1.18 29.40 -11.83
C LEU A 156 -1.56 30.21 -13.08
N GLU A 157 -2.58 29.78 -13.83
CA GLU A 157 -3.10 30.49 -15.00
C GLU A 157 -3.66 31.88 -14.65
N LEU A 158 -4.17 32.05 -13.43
CA LEU A 158 -4.63 33.34 -12.91
C LEU A 158 -3.49 34.23 -12.37
N GLY A 159 -2.23 33.78 -12.44
CA GLY A 159 -1.07 34.49 -11.88
C GLY A 159 -1.06 34.52 -10.35
N HIS A 160 -1.87 33.69 -9.69
CA HIS A 160 -2.01 33.69 -8.24
C HIS A 160 -0.98 32.76 -7.59
N TRP A 161 -0.16 33.33 -6.70
CA TRP A 161 0.79 32.58 -5.88
C TRP A 161 1.69 31.64 -6.69
N GLU A 162 2.17 32.09 -7.85
CA GLU A 162 2.81 31.27 -8.90
C GLU A 162 3.87 30.31 -8.34
N LYS A 163 4.79 30.80 -7.51
CA LYS A 163 5.85 29.98 -6.90
C LYS A 163 5.29 28.86 -6.02
N PHE A 164 4.25 29.15 -5.26
CA PHE A 164 3.60 28.19 -4.39
C PHE A 164 2.78 27.17 -5.20
N SER A 165 2.07 27.64 -6.22
CA SER A 165 1.32 26.80 -7.16
C SER A 165 2.24 25.83 -7.91
N LEU A 166 3.37 26.32 -8.46
CA LEU A 166 4.40 25.52 -9.10
C LEU A 166 5.00 24.47 -8.15
N PHE A 167 5.23 24.84 -6.88
CA PHE A 167 5.74 23.91 -5.90
C PHE A 167 4.77 22.74 -5.64
N ILE A 168 3.47 23.02 -5.50
CA ILE A 168 2.45 21.96 -5.33
C ILE A 168 2.37 21.06 -6.56
N VAL A 169 2.49 21.61 -7.78
CA VAL A 169 2.54 20.80 -9.01
C VAL A 169 3.77 19.89 -9.01
N ALA A 170 4.95 20.43 -8.67
CA ALA A 170 6.19 19.66 -8.60
C ALA A 170 6.10 18.52 -7.58
N MET A 171 5.49 18.77 -6.42
CA MET A 171 5.19 17.71 -5.44
C MET A 171 4.26 16.64 -5.99
N CYS A 172 3.19 17.01 -6.71
CA CYS A 172 2.27 16.04 -7.30
C CYS A 172 2.99 15.17 -8.34
N ALA A 173 3.91 15.75 -9.12
CA ALA A 173 4.74 15.02 -10.07
C ALA A 173 5.69 14.04 -9.36
N ASP A 174 6.38 14.47 -8.30
CA ASP A 174 7.27 13.60 -7.52
C ASP A 174 6.51 12.45 -6.85
N ILE A 175 5.35 12.73 -6.23
CA ILE A 175 4.48 11.68 -5.67
C ILE A 175 4.05 10.71 -6.76
N SER A 176 3.64 11.20 -7.93
CA SER A 176 3.20 10.34 -9.04
C SER A 176 4.32 9.43 -9.56
N ASN A 177 5.55 9.97 -9.70
CA ASN A 177 6.72 9.18 -10.05
C ASN A 177 7.06 8.13 -8.98
N GLY A 178 6.97 8.52 -7.71
CA GLY A 178 7.12 7.61 -6.57
C GLY A 178 6.09 6.48 -6.58
N ILE A 179 4.83 6.78 -6.91
CA ILE A 179 3.76 5.79 -7.03
C ILE A 179 4.08 4.77 -8.12
N SER A 180 4.51 5.22 -9.31
CA SER A 180 4.88 4.32 -10.40
C SER A 180 6.00 3.35 -9.99
N LYS A 181 7.08 3.88 -9.39
CA LYS A 181 8.20 3.05 -8.90
C LYS A 181 7.75 2.06 -7.83
N GLN A 182 6.90 2.51 -6.90
CA GLN A 182 6.39 1.66 -5.83
C GLN A 182 5.46 0.57 -6.37
N ALA A 183 4.59 0.89 -7.32
CA ALA A 183 3.69 -0.07 -7.95
C ALA A 183 4.46 -1.16 -8.70
N SER A 184 5.47 -0.79 -9.49
CA SER A 184 6.34 -1.77 -10.17
C SER A 184 7.10 -2.65 -9.18
N ALA A 185 7.58 -2.09 -8.07
CA ALA A 185 8.23 -2.88 -7.02
C ALA A 185 7.25 -3.84 -6.31
N MET A 186 5.99 -3.40 -6.12
CA MET A 186 4.95 -4.24 -5.53
C MET A 186 4.56 -5.39 -6.46
N GLU A 187 4.46 -5.15 -7.75
CA GLU A 187 4.18 -6.18 -8.76
C GLU A 187 5.25 -7.28 -8.75
N SER A 188 6.53 -6.90 -8.77
CA SER A 188 7.65 -7.85 -8.70
C SER A 188 7.66 -8.69 -7.43
N ALA A 189 7.38 -8.07 -6.27
CA ALA A 189 7.29 -8.80 -4.99
C ALA A 189 6.05 -9.71 -4.92
N TYR A 190 4.93 -9.29 -5.52
CA TYR A 190 3.71 -10.07 -5.56
C TYR A 190 3.83 -11.33 -6.42
N ALA A 191 4.63 -11.31 -7.48
CA ALA A 191 4.87 -12.50 -8.32
C ALA A 191 5.30 -13.72 -7.48
N GLY A 192 6.18 -13.52 -6.48
CA GLY A 192 6.59 -14.58 -5.56
C GLY A 192 5.45 -15.09 -4.65
N LEU A 193 4.64 -14.17 -4.11
CA LEU A 193 3.52 -14.50 -3.23
C LEU A 193 2.34 -15.14 -3.99
N SER A 194 2.14 -14.75 -5.25
CA SER A 194 0.99 -15.17 -6.07
C SER A 194 0.89 -16.68 -6.18
N SER A 195 2.03 -17.37 -6.31
CA SER A 195 2.10 -18.84 -6.32
C SER A 195 1.46 -19.52 -5.10
N PHE A 196 1.52 -18.87 -3.93
CA PHE A 196 0.89 -19.35 -2.69
C PHE A 196 -0.55 -18.90 -2.52
N LEU A 197 -0.94 -17.78 -3.14
CA LEU A 197 -2.32 -17.31 -3.11
C LEU A 197 -3.21 -18.12 -4.06
N THR A 198 -2.69 -18.47 -5.24
CA THR A 198 -3.41 -19.26 -6.24
C THR A 198 -3.69 -20.69 -5.77
N SER A 199 -2.81 -21.27 -4.93
CA SER A 199 -3.05 -22.57 -4.30
C SER A 199 -4.10 -22.53 -3.18
N LEU A 200 -4.40 -21.35 -2.63
CA LEU A 200 -5.40 -21.12 -1.59
C LEU A 200 -6.75 -20.64 -2.12
N ASP A 201 -6.78 -20.21 -3.38
CA ASP A 201 -8.00 -19.81 -4.05
C ASP A 201 -8.80 -21.06 -4.43
N LYS A 202 -9.87 -21.33 -3.68
CA LYS A 202 -10.76 -22.47 -3.94
C LYS A 202 -11.47 -22.40 -5.30
N ARG A 203 -11.32 -21.30 -6.05
CA ARG A 203 -11.78 -21.16 -7.44
C ARG A 203 -10.90 -21.90 -8.45
N SER A 204 -9.69 -22.32 -8.07
CA SER A 204 -8.77 -23.06 -8.94
C SER A 204 -8.86 -24.59 -8.83
N GLY A 205 -9.85 -25.14 -8.11
CA GLY A 205 -10.03 -26.60 -8.02
C GLY A 205 -11.20 -27.08 -7.17
N SER A 206 -12.42 -26.96 -7.69
CA SER A 206 -13.38 -28.06 -7.62
C SER A 206 -13.33 -28.80 -8.96
N SER A 207 -12.27 -29.60 -9.15
CA SER A 207 -12.19 -30.60 -10.21
C SER A 207 -11.21 -31.68 -9.78
N ASN A 208 -11.83 -32.80 -9.36
CA ASN A 208 -11.30 -34.14 -9.05
C ASN A 208 -10.60 -34.34 -7.70
#